data_AF-A0A6G8Q3J0-F1
#
_entry.id   AF-A0A6G8Q3J0-F1
#
_cell.length_a   1.000
_cell.length_b   1.000
_cell.length_c   1.000
_cell.angle_alpha   90.00
_cell.angle_beta   90.00
_cell.angle_gamma   90.00
#
_symmetry.space_group_name_H-M   'P 1'
#
loop_
_entity.id
_entity.type
_entity.pdbx_description
1 polymer ?
#
loop_
_entity_poly.entity_id
_entity_poly.type
_entity_poly.pdbx_seq_one_letter_code
_entity_poly.pdbx_strand_id
1 'polypeptide(L)'
;MPGEGNDFREFTTFFQDGLNLRNAQGAIIEDPLDHPPTPEEPDGEPMDAEDQGEKGFNYRNAPFVNRIGDIPETGMDGQKMANVFNSKAHGDPDTPIFRAFAGDKVRMRVLQGSDKPRQNTFQVSGHSWMSHPDDPNSNRIGTQGGISVGSTFNLKLGSAGGPGRAVGDYSYGTSSNGWHLWGGLWGIMRVYPNPASGALDPTQLRDVDDPRANGNHPILPLEIAASATSLGLSAPATVDSGKAITLSGKLMRGQDAVVGRQVILEHKPAGAAAFSEVKRADTAAGGAYSFADIVPQKNTEYRVRFAGDPRVGYEASQSPVKAVGVKAAVSNTTATTALKLGQSRPVTGAVTPNTTGSVKVTIKRGTTTVVNAKVVPLSGSKYNFSYKPTAVGTYTVSVAFPGNANYAANTSPIKTFKVVR
;
A
#
# COMPACT_ATOMS: atom_id res chain seq x y z
N MET A 1 -15.36 27.89 6.65
CA MET A 1 -14.43 26.74 6.63
C MET A 1 -15.27 25.48 6.61
N PRO A 2 -15.29 24.64 5.57
CA PRO A 2 -16.04 23.39 5.66
C PRO A 2 -15.24 22.40 6.50
N GLY A 3 -15.83 21.94 7.61
CA GLY A 3 -15.43 20.77 8.39
C GLY A 3 -16.31 19.55 8.11
N GLU A 4 -16.11 18.48 8.87
CA GLU A 4 -16.75 17.15 8.72
C GLU A 4 -18.26 17.23 8.40
N GLY A 5 -18.68 16.47 7.39
CA GLY A 5 -20.07 16.44 6.88
C GLY A 5 -20.32 17.29 5.63
N ASN A 6 -19.32 18.06 5.17
CA ASN A 6 -19.39 18.91 4.00
C ASN A 6 -18.27 18.67 2.97
N ASP A 7 -17.75 17.45 2.92
CA ASP A 7 -16.68 17.10 1.99
C ASP A 7 -17.20 17.11 0.54
N PHE A 8 -16.41 17.69 -0.36
CA PHE A 8 -16.66 17.73 -1.79
C PHE A 8 -15.33 17.64 -2.54
N ARG A 9 -15.36 17.15 -3.78
CA ARG A 9 -14.23 17.28 -4.69
C ARG A 9 -14.24 18.64 -5.34
N GLU A 10 -13.09 19.26 -5.39
CA GLU A 10 -12.92 20.52 -6.10
C GLU A 10 -12.10 20.29 -7.38
N PHE A 11 -12.62 20.77 -8.50
CA PHE A 11 -11.91 20.81 -9.77
C PHE A 11 -11.87 22.24 -10.29
N THR A 12 -10.81 22.57 -11.02
CA THR A 12 -10.66 23.87 -11.68
C THR A 12 -10.41 23.66 -13.16
N THR A 13 -11.21 24.32 -13.97
CA THR A 13 -11.14 24.29 -15.43
C THR A 13 -10.94 25.71 -15.95
N PHE A 14 -9.88 25.89 -16.73
CA PHE A 14 -9.48 27.15 -17.31
C PHE A 14 -9.54 27.04 -18.83
N PHE A 15 -10.47 27.77 -19.45
CA PHE A 15 -10.55 27.93 -20.89
C PHE A 15 -9.39 28.78 -21.40
N GLN A 16 -8.78 28.29 -22.48
CA GLN A 16 -7.87 29.02 -23.35
C GLN A 16 -8.40 28.94 -24.76
N ASP A 17 -8.38 30.06 -25.45
CA ASP A 17 -9.10 30.29 -26.67
C ASP A 17 -8.27 31.31 -27.45
N GLY A 18 -7.17 30.87 -28.07
CA GLY A 18 -6.09 31.74 -28.55
C GLY A 18 -4.66 31.21 -28.33
N LEU A 19 -4.49 29.89 -28.12
CA LEU A 19 -3.17 29.29 -27.89
C LEU A 19 -2.35 29.24 -29.19
N ASN A 20 -1.07 29.62 -29.09
CA ASN A 20 -0.10 29.40 -30.16
C ASN A 20 0.60 28.06 -29.97
N LEU A 21 -0.01 26.97 -30.42
CA LEU A 21 0.57 25.63 -30.30
C LEU A 21 1.67 25.41 -31.34
N ARG A 22 2.60 24.52 -30.99
CA ARG A 22 3.70 24.09 -31.86
C ARG A 22 3.76 22.57 -31.90
N ASN A 23 4.10 22.03 -33.05
CA ASN A 23 4.33 20.59 -33.19
C ASN A 23 5.66 20.17 -32.54
N ALA A 24 5.94 18.86 -32.54
CA ALA A 24 7.14 18.30 -31.91
C ALA A 24 8.46 18.82 -32.52
N GLN A 25 8.42 19.36 -33.74
CA GLN A 25 9.54 19.96 -34.46
C GLN A 25 9.65 21.48 -34.21
N GLY A 26 8.75 22.04 -33.40
CA GLY A 26 8.72 23.46 -33.06
C GLY A 26 8.04 24.36 -34.10
N ALA A 27 7.49 23.80 -35.18
CA ALA A 27 6.72 24.58 -36.16
C ALA A 27 5.36 24.96 -35.58
N ILE A 28 4.86 26.14 -35.97
CA ILE A 28 3.54 26.62 -35.56
C ILE A 28 2.47 25.69 -36.13
N ILE A 29 1.48 25.35 -35.31
CA ILE A 29 0.24 24.73 -35.79
C ILE A 29 -0.63 25.90 -36.28
N GLU A 30 -0.84 25.98 -37.59
CA GLU A 30 -1.62 27.05 -38.19
C GLU A 30 -3.11 26.82 -37.94
N ASP A 31 -3.82 27.92 -37.67
CA ASP A 31 -5.27 27.87 -37.55
C ASP A 31 -5.88 27.42 -38.88
N PRO A 32 -6.97 26.65 -38.86
CA PRO A 32 -7.72 26.35 -40.07
C PRO A 32 -8.28 27.64 -40.69
N LEU A 33 -8.62 27.59 -41.98
CA LEU A 33 -9.34 28.68 -42.67
C LEU A 33 -10.83 28.65 -42.31
N ASP A 34 -11.53 29.78 -42.46
CA ASP A 34 -12.98 29.88 -42.19
C ASP A 34 -13.78 29.02 -43.18
N HIS A 35 -13.32 28.98 -44.43
CA HIS A 35 -13.81 28.09 -45.47
C HIS A 35 -12.66 27.68 -46.41
N PRO A 36 -12.80 26.57 -47.14
CA PRO A 36 -11.75 26.09 -48.02
C PRO A 36 -11.56 27.09 -49.16
N PRO A 37 -10.33 27.20 -49.72
CA PRO A 37 -10.08 28.09 -50.84
C PRO A 37 -11.07 27.87 -51.99
N THR A 38 -11.62 28.97 -52.50
CA THR A 38 -12.54 28.98 -53.64
C THR A 38 -11.82 29.53 -54.87
N PRO A 39 -12.34 29.33 -56.09
CA PRO A 39 -11.80 30.00 -57.28
C PRO A 39 -11.75 31.54 -57.14
N GLU A 40 -12.69 32.11 -56.38
CA GLU A 40 -12.78 33.53 -56.08
C GLU A 40 -11.80 33.97 -54.97
N GLU A 41 -11.49 33.08 -54.02
CA GLU A 41 -10.57 33.30 -52.89
C GLU A 41 -9.54 32.15 -52.83
N PRO A 42 -8.49 32.19 -53.68
CA PRO A 42 -7.56 31.09 -53.85
C PRO A 42 -6.65 30.83 -52.64
N ASP A 43 -6.55 31.79 -51.73
CA ASP A 43 -5.82 31.67 -50.46
C ASP A 43 -6.77 31.31 -49.29
N GLY A 44 -8.09 31.27 -49.52
CA GLY A 44 -9.15 31.15 -48.53
C GLY A 44 -9.31 32.40 -47.64
N GLU A 45 -10.36 32.44 -46.83
CA GLU A 45 -10.51 33.50 -45.82
C GLU A 45 -9.95 33.03 -44.46
N PRO A 46 -9.14 33.87 -43.79
CA PRO A 46 -8.68 33.58 -42.45
C PRO A 46 -9.85 33.60 -41.47
N MET A 47 -9.77 32.79 -40.41
CA MET A 47 -10.74 32.82 -39.32
C MET A 47 -10.93 34.24 -38.80
N ASP A 48 -12.15 34.55 -38.35
CA ASP A 48 -12.44 35.79 -37.64
C ASP A 48 -11.44 35.99 -36.49
N ALA A 49 -11.15 37.25 -36.15
CA ALA A 49 -10.11 37.55 -35.18
C ALA A 49 -10.42 36.95 -33.79
N GLU A 50 -11.70 36.69 -33.53
CA GLU A 50 -12.26 36.10 -32.32
C GLU A 50 -12.12 34.58 -32.25
N ASP A 51 -11.92 33.90 -33.36
CA ASP A 51 -11.76 32.46 -33.46
C ASP A 51 -10.30 32.08 -33.63
N GLN A 52 -9.41 32.94 -34.10
CA GLN A 52 -7.98 32.61 -34.23
C GLN A 52 -7.33 32.03 -32.95
N GLY A 53 -6.41 31.09 -33.15
CA GLY A 53 -5.64 30.39 -32.13
C GLY A 53 -6.29 29.11 -31.64
N GLU A 54 -5.44 28.19 -31.21
CA GLU A 54 -5.83 26.88 -30.74
C GLU A 54 -6.55 26.93 -29.39
N LYS A 55 -7.32 25.89 -29.11
CA LYS A 55 -8.15 25.84 -27.90
C LYS A 55 -7.54 24.96 -26.82
N GLY A 56 -7.93 25.13 -25.57
CA GLY A 56 -7.42 24.26 -24.52
C GLY A 56 -8.10 24.41 -23.16
N PHE A 57 -7.94 23.37 -22.37
CA PHE A 57 -8.21 23.38 -20.95
C PHE A 57 -6.92 23.24 -20.16
N ASN A 58 -6.62 24.18 -19.27
CA ASN A 58 -5.47 24.14 -18.36
C ASN A 58 -4.13 23.86 -19.09
N TYR A 59 -3.93 24.49 -20.25
CA TYR A 59 -2.77 24.36 -21.15
C TYR A 59 -2.63 22.97 -21.78
N ARG A 60 -3.74 22.27 -21.94
CA ARG A 60 -3.84 20.98 -22.61
C ARG A 60 -4.95 21.01 -23.65
N ASN A 61 -4.73 20.33 -24.76
CA ASN A 61 -5.64 20.24 -25.89
C ASN A 61 -5.76 18.76 -26.29
N ALA A 62 -6.95 18.31 -26.68
CA ALA A 62 -7.19 16.98 -27.22
C ALA A 62 -7.91 17.07 -28.58
N PRO A 63 -7.23 17.49 -29.66
CA PRO A 63 -7.90 17.81 -30.91
C PRO A 63 -8.29 16.50 -31.62
N PHE A 64 -9.41 16.52 -32.33
CA PHE A 64 -9.93 15.33 -33.00
C PHE A 64 -8.97 14.80 -34.07
N VAL A 65 -8.21 15.69 -34.72
CA VAL A 65 -7.24 15.29 -35.75
C VAL A 65 -6.20 14.31 -35.23
N ASN A 66 -5.83 14.39 -33.95
CA ASN A 66 -4.89 13.45 -33.32
C ASN A 66 -5.49 12.06 -33.10
N ARG A 67 -6.82 11.92 -33.17
CA ARG A 67 -7.53 10.66 -32.95
C ARG A 67 -8.03 10.02 -34.23
N ILE A 68 -8.57 10.82 -35.16
CA ILE A 68 -9.27 10.32 -36.34
C ILE A 68 -8.64 10.77 -37.68
N GLY A 69 -7.59 11.58 -37.63
CA GLY A 69 -6.96 12.23 -38.79
C GLY A 69 -7.73 13.47 -39.23
N ASP A 70 -7.36 14.02 -40.40
CA ASP A 70 -8.03 15.18 -40.98
C ASP A 70 -9.54 14.98 -41.07
N ILE A 71 -10.30 16.02 -40.75
CA ILE A 71 -11.77 16.04 -40.82
C ILE A 71 -12.12 16.72 -42.16
N PRO A 72 -12.41 15.97 -43.24
CA PRO A 72 -12.72 16.59 -44.51
C PRO A 72 -14.14 17.15 -44.48
N GLU A 73 -14.32 18.37 -44.99
CA GLU A 73 -15.62 19.01 -45.10
C GLU A 73 -16.61 18.23 -46.00
N THR A 74 -16.09 17.45 -46.96
CA THR A 74 -16.88 16.72 -47.97
C THR A 74 -17.40 15.35 -47.53
N GLY A 75 -17.24 15.00 -46.25
CA GLY A 75 -17.81 13.77 -45.71
C GLY A 75 -17.00 13.23 -44.55
N MET A 76 -17.55 13.37 -43.35
CA MET A 76 -17.00 12.70 -42.18
C MET A 76 -17.29 11.20 -42.24
N ASP A 77 -16.25 10.40 -42.01
CA ASP A 77 -16.42 8.99 -41.69
C ASP A 77 -17.22 8.87 -40.38
N GLY A 78 -18.50 8.52 -40.51
CA GLY A 78 -19.41 8.40 -39.38
C GLY A 78 -18.97 7.36 -38.34
N GLN A 79 -18.21 6.33 -38.75
CA GLN A 79 -17.68 5.33 -37.82
C GLN A 79 -16.49 5.89 -37.03
N LYS A 80 -15.61 6.67 -37.66
CA LYS A 80 -14.53 7.37 -36.94
C LYS A 80 -15.11 8.40 -35.97
N MET A 81 -16.07 9.21 -36.42
CA MET A 81 -16.72 10.21 -35.56
C MET A 81 -17.46 9.59 -34.38
N ALA A 82 -18.17 8.47 -34.59
CA ALA A 82 -18.83 7.75 -33.49
C ALA A 82 -17.84 7.22 -32.44
N ASN A 83 -16.57 7.02 -32.79
CA ASN A 83 -15.53 6.49 -31.92
C ASN A 83 -14.50 7.53 -31.45
N VAL A 84 -14.62 8.80 -31.82
CA VAL A 84 -13.59 9.82 -31.53
C VAL A 84 -13.33 10.00 -30.03
N PHE A 85 -14.37 9.85 -29.20
CA PHE A 85 -14.26 9.92 -27.74
C PHE A 85 -13.87 8.58 -27.09
N ASN A 86 -13.68 7.51 -27.86
CA ASN A 86 -13.45 6.16 -27.33
C ASN A 86 -12.02 6.02 -26.79
N SER A 87 -11.86 6.12 -25.46
CA SER A 87 -10.56 5.94 -24.81
C SER A 87 -9.92 4.57 -25.03
N LYS A 88 -10.71 3.52 -25.30
CA LYS A 88 -10.14 2.20 -25.61
C LYS A 88 -9.45 2.18 -26.97
N ALA A 89 -9.91 2.99 -27.92
CA ALA A 89 -9.33 3.09 -29.26
C ALA A 89 -8.17 4.08 -29.31
N HIS A 90 -8.27 5.20 -28.58
CA HIS A 90 -7.36 6.35 -28.72
C HIS A 90 -6.54 6.69 -27.46
N GLY A 91 -6.76 6.00 -26.34
CA GLY A 91 -6.31 6.47 -25.02
C GLY A 91 -7.18 7.60 -24.48
N ASP A 92 -6.94 8.00 -23.24
CA ASP A 92 -7.62 9.16 -22.65
C ASP A 92 -7.19 10.48 -23.30
N PRO A 93 -8.00 11.54 -23.26
CA PRO A 93 -7.62 12.83 -23.82
C PRO A 93 -6.52 13.47 -22.99
N ASP A 94 -5.65 14.24 -23.65
CA ASP A 94 -4.56 14.97 -22.97
C ASP A 94 -5.04 16.13 -22.10
N THR A 95 -6.31 16.52 -22.23
CA THR A 95 -6.99 17.45 -21.31
C THR A 95 -7.11 16.88 -19.89
N PRO A 96 -7.26 17.72 -18.86
CA PRO A 96 -7.42 17.24 -17.48
C PRO A 96 -8.51 16.17 -17.33
N ILE A 97 -8.18 15.07 -16.63
CA ILE A 97 -9.16 14.04 -16.29
C ILE A 97 -9.65 14.28 -14.86
N PHE A 98 -10.90 14.71 -14.70
CA PHE A 98 -11.51 14.92 -13.38
C PHE A 98 -11.95 13.59 -12.79
N ARG A 99 -11.45 13.24 -11.60
CA ARG A 99 -11.66 11.91 -11.00
C ARG A 99 -12.53 11.99 -9.76
N ALA A 100 -13.63 11.22 -9.74
CA ALA A 100 -14.55 11.16 -8.60
C ALA A 100 -15.04 9.73 -8.30
N PHE A 101 -15.56 9.48 -7.10
CA PHE A 101 -16.36 8.30 -6.82
C PHE A 101 -17.85 8.61 -7.01
N ALA A 102 -18.61 7.58 -7.37
CA ALA A 102 -20.05 7.65 -7.51
C ALA A 102 -20.70 8.20 -6.22
N GLY A 103 -21.48 9.28 -6.36
CA GLY A 103 -22.13 9.95 -5.23
C GLY A 103 -21.35 11.11 -4.62
N ASP A 104 -20.09 11.35 -5.01
CA ASP A 104 -19.33 12.48 -4.46
C ASP A 104 -19.97 13.82 -4.84
N LYS A 105 -20.06 14.74 -3.87
CA LYS A 105 -20.38 16.13 -4.16
C LYS A 105 -19.18 16.75 -4.89
N VAL A 106 -19.42 17.49 -5.97
CA VAL A 106 -18.35 18.13 -6.75
C VAL A 106 -18.61 19.62 -6.87
N ARG A 107 -17.57 20.42 -6.68
CA ARG A 107 -17.54 21.84 -7.03
C ARG A 107 -16.55 22.01 -8.17
N MET A 108 -17.00 22.55 -9.30
CA MET A 108 -16.10 22.93 -10.38
C MET A 108 -16.01 24.44 -10.47
N ARG A 109 -14.79 24.96 -10.54
CA ARG A 109 -14.46 26.35 -10.78
C ARG A 109 -14.13 26.49 -12.24
N VAL A 110 -14.98 27.16 -12.99
CA VAL A 110 -14.80 27.36 -14.43
C VAL A 110 -14.48 28.81 -14.67
N LEU A 111 -13.39 29.06 -15.40
CA LEU A 111 -12.97 30.41 -15.75
C LEU A 111 -12.44 30.47 -17.18
N GLN A 112 -12.59 31.63 -17.82
CA GLN A 112 -11.94 31.97 -19.07
C GLN A 112 -11.04 33.18 -18.85
N GLY A 113 -9.79 33.06 -19.27
CA GLY A 113 -8.78 34.12 -19.12
C GLY A 113 -8.99 35.28 -20.08
N SER A 114 -8.02 36.19 -20.11
CA SER A 114 -7.96 37.27 -21.10
C SER A 114 -7.35 36.76 -22.39
N ASP A 115 -8.15 36.03 -23.17
CA ASP A 115 -7.78 35.51 -24.48
C ASP A 115 -8.77 36.03 -25.54
N LYS A 116 -9.30 35.18 -26.43
CA LYS A 116 -10.30 35.60 -27.41
C LYS A 116 -11.71 35.76 -26.82
N PRO A 117 -12.53 36.69 -27.35
CA PRO A 117 -13.82 37.03 -26.79
C PRO A 117 -14.97 36.11 -27.23
N ARG A 118 -14.74 35.17 -28.17
CA ARG A 118 -15.78 34.23 -28.62
C ARG A 118 -16.32 33.46 -27.40
N GLN A 119 -17.65 33.39 -27.32
CA GLN A 119 -18.31 32.81 -26.16
C GLN A 119 -18.28 31.29 -26.22
N ASN A 120 -17.87 30.69 -25.10
CA ASN A 120 -17.94 29.26 -24.87
C ASN A 120 -19.16 28.87 -24.05
N THR A 121 -19.52 27.59 -24.16
CA THR A 121 -20.39 26.91 -23.21
C THR A 121 -19.57 25.92 -22.41
N PHE A 122 -20.08 25.54 -21.24
CA PHE A 122 -19.52 24.46 -20.44
C PHE A 122 -20.62 23.51 -20.01
N GLN A 123 -20.42 22.24 -20.31
CA GLN A 123 -21.29 21.15 -19.89
C GLN A 123 -20.48 20.01 -19.25
N VAL A 124 -21.16 19.23 -18.43
CA VAL A 124 -20.71 17.90 -17.99
C VAL A 124 -21.85 16.95 -18.30
N SER A 125 -21.65 16.03 -19.24
CA SER A 125 -22.67 15.08 -19.67
C SER A 125 -23.20 14.27 -18.49
N GLY A 126 -24.49 13.92 -18.52
CA GLY A 126 -25.15 13.17 -17.44
C GLY A 126 -25.35 13.94 -16.13
N HIS A 127 -24.95 15.21 -16.06
CA HIS A 127 -25.09 16.05 -14.87
C HIS A 127 -25.89 17.32 -15.14
N SER A 128 -26.47 17.87 -14.07
CA SER A 128 -27.12 19.18 -14.07
C SER A 128 -26.94 19.85 -12.71
N TRP A 129 -27.00 21.18 -12.68
CA TRP A 129 -26.79 22.00 -11.49
C TRP A 129 -27.72 23.20 -11.51
N MET A 130 -27.84 23.90 -10.39
CA MET A 130 -28.58 25.16 -10.31
C MET A 130 -27.76 26.28 -10.95
N SER A 131 -28.37 27.09 -11.82
CA SER A 131 -27.68 28.18 -12.55
C SER A 131 -27.06 29.21 -11.60
N HIS A 132 -27.67 29.40 -10.43
CA HIS A 132 -27.08 30.10 -9.30
C HIS A 132 -26.90 29.12 -8.14
N PRO A 133 -25.68 28.63 -7.87
CA PRO A 133 -25.46 27.51 -6.95
C PRO A 133 -25.87 27.74 -5.49
N ASP A 134 -26.12 29.00 -5.11
CA ASP A 134 -26.54 29.41 -3.76
C ASP A 134 -28.03 29.79 -3.70
N ASP A 135 -28.73 29.81 -4.83
CA ASP A 135 -30.18 30.05 -4.91
C ASP A 135 -30.92 28.75 -5.31
N PRO A 136 -31.64 28.11 -4.37
CA PRO A 136 -32.40 26.89 -4.65
C PRO A 136 -33.59 27.11 -5.58
N ASN A 137 -34.03 28.36 -5.79
CA ASN A 137 -35.11 28.69 -6.72
C ASN A 137 -34.61 28.95 -8.15
N SER A 138 -33.30 28.94 -8.36
CA SER A 138 -32.73 29.15 -9.70
C SER A 138 -32.92 27.91 -10.59
N ASN A 139 -32.91 28.16 -11.91
CA ASN A 139 -33.15 27.11 -12.89
C ASN A 139 -32.09 26.01 -12.82
N ARG A 140 -32.52 24.75 -12.90
CA ARG A 140 -31.61 23.62 -13.11
C ARG A 140 -31.20 23.56 -14.58
N ILE A 141 -29.90 23.65 -14.85
CA ILE A 141 -29.29 23.66 -16.18
C ILE A 141 -28.31 22.50 -16.34
N GLY A 142 -28.12 22.03 -17.57
CA GLY A 142 -27.08 21.06 -17.95
C GLY A 142 -25.88 21.69 -18.67
N THR A 143 -26.02 22.94 -19.10
CA THR A 143 -25.02 23.70 -19.84
C THR A 143 -25.05 25.15 -19.35
N GLN A 144 -23.88 25.69 -19.02
CA GLN A 144 -23.69 27.11 -18.76
C GLN A 144 -23.14 27.77 -20.02
N GLY A 145 -23.81 28.81 -20.52
CA GLY A 145 -23.32 29.62 -21.63
C GLY A 145 -22.83 31.00 -21.19
N GLY A 146 -22.42 31.81 -22.17
CA GLY A 146 -21.96 33.18 -21.95
C GLY A 146 -20.59 33.28 -21.29
N ILE A 147 -19.75 32.25 -21.43
CA ILE A 147 -18.39 32.24 -20.90
C ILE A 147 -17.51 32.97 -21.92
N SER A 148 -17.00 34.14 -21.57
CA SER A 148 -16.07 34.94 -22.39
C SER A 148 -14.94 35.46 -21.52
N VAL A 149 -14.10 36.34 -22.06
CA VAL A 149 -12.95 36.95 -21.37
C VAL A 149 -13.33 37.45 -19.96
N GLY A 150 -12.59 36.99 -18.96
CA GLY A 150 -12.79 37.37 -17.56
C GLY A 150 -14.00 36.71 -16.87
N SER A 151 -14.73 35.84 -17.57
CA SER A 151 -15.87 35.13 -17.00
C SER A 151 -15.41 34.08 -16.00
N THR A 152 -16.08 34.01 -14.86
CA THR A 152 -15.90 32.95 -13.88
C THR A 152 -17.26 32.52 -13.35
N PHE A 153 -17.42 31.23 -13.10
CA PHE A 153 -18.56 30.72 -12.35
C PHE A 153 -18.18 29.45 -11.61
N ASN A 154 -18.92 29.17 -10.55
CA ASN A 154 -18.83 27.91 -9.84
C ASN A 154 -20.07 27.10 -10.18
N LEU A 155 -19.91 25.80 -10.40
CA LEU A 155 -21.04 24.87 -10.46
C LEU A 155 -20.92 23.86 -9.32
N LYS A 156 -22.08 23.39 -8.84
CA LYS A 156 -22.18 22.38 -7.78
C LYS A 156 -22.92 21.17 -8.32
N LEU A 157 -22.19 20.07 -8.51
CA LEU A 157 -22.79 18.78 -8.80
C LEU A 157 -23.15 18.12 -7.47
N GLY A 158 -24.43 17.79 -7.30
CA GLY A 158 -24.92 17.13 -6.08
C GLY A 158 -24.43 15.69 -5.92
N SER A 159 -23.98 15.07 -7.03
CA SER A 159 -23.51 13.69 -7.08
C SER A 159 -22.73 13.46 -8.38
N ALA A 160 -21.49 12.99 -8.27
CA ALA A 160 -20.73 12.44 -9.38
C ALA A 160 -21.41 11.15 -9.89
N GLY A 161 -21.53 11.03 -11.20
CA GLY A 161 -22.34 10.00 -11.85
C GLY A 161 -23.82 10.38 -12.01
N GLY A 162 -24.14 11.67 -11.87
CA GLY A 162 -25.49 12.19 -11.92
C GLY A 162 -26.40 11.69 -10.78
N PRO A 163 -27.73 11.88 -10.91
CA PRO A 163 -28.71 11.40 -9.93
C PRO A 163 -28.67 9.88 -9.69
N GLY A 164 -28.28 9.12 -10.72
CA GLY A 164 -28.18 7.66 -10.67
C GLY A 164 -26.87 7.13 -10.05
N ARG A 165 -25.91 8.00 -9.70
CA ARG A 165 -24.57 7.61 -9.23
C ARG A 165 -23.90 6.60 -10.16
N ALA A 166 -24.11 6.75 -11.47
CA ALA A 166 -23.64 5.81 -12.44
C ALA A 166 -22.11 5.92 -12.59
N VAL A 167 -21.44 4.78 -12.48
CA VAL A 167 -20.01 4.63 -12.71
C VAL A 167 -19.75 4.72 -14.21
N GLY A 168 -18.69 5.42 -14.60
CA GLY A 168 -18.32 5.57 -16.00
C GLY A 168 -17.65 6.91 -16.29
N ASP A 169 -17.43 7.13 -17.58
CA ASP A 169 -16.80 8.34 -18.11
C ASP A 169 -17.87 9.30 -18.63
N TYR A 170 -17.77 10.55 -18.22
CA TYR A 170 -18.66 11.64 -18.64
C TYR A 170 -17.85 12.70 -19.35
N SER A 171 -18.23 13.05 -20.58
CA SER A 171 -17.57 14.16 -21.27
C SER A 171 -17.88 15.48 -20.58
N TYR A 172 -16.85 16.30 -20.38
CA TYR A 172 -17.02 17.72 -20.10
C TYR A 172 -16.45 18.52 -21.27
N GLY A 173 -16.92 19.75 -21.46
CA GLY A 173 -16.40 20.62 -22.49
C GLY A 173 -17.44 21.59 -23.03
N THR A 174 -17.14 22.15 -24.20
CA THR A 174 -18.07 23.00 -24.94
C THR A 174 -19.14 22.19 -25.66
N SER A 175 -20.29 22.81 -25.87
CA SER A 175 -21.47 22.22 -26.52
C SER A 175 -22.00 23.04 -27.70
N SER A 176 -21.57 24.30 -27.80
CA SER A 176 -22.16 25.29 -28.68
C SER A 176 -21.41 25.48 -29.99
N ASN A 177 -20.12 25.12 -30.05
CA ASN A 177 -19.31 25.32 -31.24
C ASN A 177 -18.56 24.03 -31.61
N GLY A 178 -18.89 23.48 -32.78
CA GLY A 178 -18.27 22.25 -33.31
C GLY A 178 -16.77 22.41 -33.50
N TRP A 179 -16.35 23.60 -33.97
CA TRP A 179 -14.95 23.93 -34.16
C TRP A 179 -14.15 23.93 -32.84
N HIS A 180 -14.73 24.50 -31.77
CA HIS A 180 -14.10 24.48 -30.43
C HIS A 180 -14.02 23.06 -29.85
N LEU A 181 -15.07 22.26 -30.08
CA LEU A 181 -15.13 20.88 -29.62
C LEU A 181 -14.06 20.03 -30.31
N TRP A 182 -14.00 20.09 -31.64
CA TRP A 182 -13.03 19.30 -32.43
C TRP A 182 -11.61 19.84 -32.30
N GLY A 183 -11.45 21.14 -32.05
CA GLY A 183 -10.19 21.81 -31.70
C GLY A 183 -9.70 21.51 -30.28
N GLY A 184 -10.41 20.69 -29.50
CA GLY A 184 -9.90 20.11 -28.27
C GLY A 184 -10.48 20.65 -26.96
N LEU A 185 -11.56 21.44 -26.99
CA LEU A 185 -12.31 21.84 -25.78
C LEU A 185 -13.26 20.76 -25.29
N TRP A 186 -12.71 19.59 -25.00
CA TRP A 186 -13.39 18.51 -24.31
C TRP A 186 -12.44 17.70 -23.44
N GLY A 187 -12.97 17.02 -22.44
CA GLY A 187 -12.23 16.07 -21.62
C GLY A 187 -13.17 15.10 -20.91
N ILE A 188 -12.64 14.32 -19.96
CA ILE A 188 -13.39 13.28 -19.26
C ILE A 188 -13.44 13.55 -17.76
N MET A 189 -14.64 13.50 -17.19
CA MET A 189 -14.87 13.24 -15.78
C MET A 189 -15.07 11.74 -15.59
N ARG A 190 -14.10 11.06 -14.98
CA ARG A 190 -14.14 9.62 -14.70
C ARG A 190 -14.68 9.36 -13.30
N VAL A 191 -15.78 8.62 -13.23
CA VAL A 191 -16.50 8.27 -12.00
C VAL A 191 -16.30 6.80 -11.69
N TYR A 192 -15.67 6.50 -10.55
CA TYR A 192 -15.37 5.15 -10.07
C TYR A 192 -16.46 4.63 -9.11
N PRO A 193 -16.56 3.31 -8.89
CA PRO A 193 -17.43 2.75 -7.86
C PRO A 193 -17.08 3.29 -6.47
N ASN A 194 -18.09 3.59 -5.65
CA ASN A 194 -17.88 4.06 -4.29
C ASN A 194 -17.40 2.90 -3.38
N PRO A 195 -16.24 2.98 -2.73
CA PRO A 195 -15.70 1.92 -1.90
C PRO A 195 -16.51 1.71 -0.60
N ALA A 196 -16.71 0.45 -0.21
CA ALA A 196 -17.62 0.05 0.87
C ALA A 196 -17.24 0.54 2.30
N SER A 197 -15.99 1.01 2.53
CA SER A 197 -15.51 1.40 3.85
C SER A 197 -15.13 2.88 3.99
N GLY A 198 -15.49 3.73 3.03
CA GLY A 198 -15.15 5.17 3.07
C GLY A 198 -13.65 5.47 2.91
N ALA A 199 -12.81 4.44 2.77
CA ALA A 199 -11.44 4.60 2.32
C ALA A 199 -11.47 5.05 0.85
N LEU A 200 -10.78 6.15 0.52
CA LEU A 200 -10.43 6.49 -0.85
C LEU A 200 -9.48 5.42 -1.40
N ASP A 201 -10.02 4.26 -1.77
CA ASP A 201 -9.32 3.19 -2.46
C ASP A 201 -9.66 3.37 -3.94
N PRO A 202 -8.90 4.18 -4.72
CA PRO A 202 -9.07 4.15 -6.15
C PRO A 202 -8.74 2.73 -6.55
N THR A 203 -9.79 1.95 -6.85
CA THR A 203 -9.73 0.66 -7.55
C THR A 203 -8.51 0.68 -8.45
N GLN A 204 -7.63 -0.31 -8.32
CA GLN A 204 -6.35 -0.37 -9.04
C GLN A 204 -6.56 0.16 -10.46
N LEU A 205 -6.11 1.41 -10.68
CA LEU A 205 -6.23 2.07 -11.96
C LEU A 205 -5.43 1.22 -12.94
N ARG A 206 -5.91 1.06 -14.18
CA ARG A 206 -5.07 0.43 -15.21
C ARG A 206 -3.75 1.20 -15.26
N ASP A 207 -2.64 0.58 -15.67
CA ASP A 207 -1.32 1.27 -15.63
C ASP A 207 -1.31 2.59 -16.43
N VAL A 208 -2.17 2.73 -17.43
CA VAL A 208 -2.40 3.97 -18.21
C VAL A 208 -3.27 5.02 -17.51
N ASP A 209 -4.00 4.61 -16.48
CA ASP A 209 -4.90 5.44 -15.67
C ASP A 209 -4.29 5.83 -14.33
N ASP A 210 -3.19 5.18 -13.89
CA ASP A 210 -2.48 5.47 -12.65
C ASP A 210 -1.62 6.75 -12.83
N PRO A 211 -1.97 7.88 -12.17
CA PRO A 211 -1.17 9.11 -12.21
C PRO A 211 0.22 8.97 -11.58
N ARG A 212 0.55 7.78 -11.06
CA ARG A 212 1.79 7.43 -10.37
C ARG A 212 2.63 6.41 -11.15
N ALA A 213 2.16 5.93 -12.30
CA ALA A 213 2.95 5.10 -13.21
C ALA A 213 4.02 5.97 -13.91
N ASN A 214 5.21 5.42 -14.10
CA ASN A 214 6.31 6.11 -14.79
C ASN A 214 5.86 6.55 -16.20
N GLY A 215 5.92 7.85 -16.48
CA GLY A 215 5.63 8.42 -17.80
C GLY A 215 4.26 9.11 -17.95
N ASN A 216 3.38 9.06 -16.93
CA ASN A 216 2.08 9.75 -16.96
C ASN A 216 2.02 10.92 -15.97
N HIS A 217 1.58 12.08 -16.46
CA HIS A 217 1.33 13.28 -15.66
C HIS A 217 -0.15 13.65 -15.67
N PRO A 218 -0.88 13.39 -14.59
CA PRO A 218 -2.00 14.25 -14.22
C PRO A 218 -1.75 14.94 -12.87
N ILE A 219 -1.74 16.27 -12.92
CA ILE A 219 -1.85 17.16 -11.75
C ILE A 219 -3.27 17.00 -11.20
N LEU A 220 -3.47 16.00 -10.36
CA LEU A 220 -4.36 16.00 -9.18
C LEU A 220 -4.40 14.55 -8.66
N PRO A 221 -3.46 14.18 -7.76
CA PRO A 221 -3.66 12.99 -6.94
C PRO A 221 -5.00 13.15 -6.21
N LEU A 222 -5.84 12.11 -6.23
CA LEU A 222 -6.82 11.94 -5.15
C LEU A 222 -6.03 12.13 -3.85
N GLU A 223 -6.40 13.08 -2.99
CA GLU A 223 -5.74 13.22 -1.70
C GLU A 223 -5.81 11.86 -1.00
N ILE A 224 -4.65 11.23 -0.83
CA ILE A 224 -4.57 9.91 -0.25
C ILE A 224 -4.59 10.11 1.25
N ALA A 225 -5.74 9.86 1.87
CA ALA A 225 -5.85 9.91 3.32
C ALA A 225 -4.90 8.88 3.94
N ALA A 226 -4.05 9.34 4.87
CA ALA A 226 -3.19 8.46 5.63
C ALA A 226 -4.05 7.45 6.41
N SER A 227 -3.75 6.18 6.23
CA SER A 227 -4.47 5.04 6.75
C SER A 227 -3.54 4.25 7.66
N ALA A 228 -3.75 4.39 8.97
CA ALA A 228 -2.98 3.66 9.97
C ALA A 228 -3.11 2.14 9.76
N THR A 229 -1.97 1.45 9.79
CA THR A 229 -1.92 -0.01 9.72
C THR A 229 -1.46 -0.61 11.05
N SER A 230 -1.78 -1.88 11.27
CA SER A 230 -1.37 -2.63 12.45
C SER A 230 -0.84 -4.00 12.08
N LEU A 231 0.17 -4.45 12.84
CA LEU A 231 0.87 -5.71 12.64
C LEU A 231 0.77 -6.58 13.90
N GLY A 232 0.27 -7.81 13.73
CA GLY A 232 0.31 -8.82 14.78
C GLY A 232 1.47 -9.78 14.59
N LEU A 233 2.12 -10.25 15.67
CA LEU A 233 3.16 -11.29 15.58
C LEU A 233 2.91 -12.40 16.60
N SER A 234 2.87 -13.64 16.11
CA SER A 234 2.81 -14.87 16.88
C SER A 234 4.12 -15.65 16.70
N ALA A 235 4.67 -16.12 17.82
CA ALA A 235 5.91 -16.89 17.88
C ALA A 235 5.86 -17.85 19.08
N PRO A 236 6.54 -19.01 19.01
CA PRO A 236 6.68 -19.89 20.17
C PRO A 236 7.54 -19.23 21.26
N ALA A 237 7.22 -19.47 22.53
CA ALA A 237 8.00 -18.91 23.65
C ALA A 237 9.43 -19.49 23.72
N THR A 238 9.60 -20.75 23.34
CA THR A 238 10.90 -21.43 23.35
C THR A 238 11.03 -22.44 22.23
N VAL A 239 12.27 -22.74 21.84
CA VAL A 239 12.62 -23.80 20.88
C VAL A 239 13.89 -24.52 21.33
N ASP A 240 14.01 -25.81 21.05
CA ASP A 240 15.25 -26.55 21.28
C ASP A 240 16.35 -26.10 20.33
N SER A 241 17.58 -25.99 20.82
CA SER A 241 18.73 -25.56 20.02
C SER A 241 18.85 -26.34 18.70
N GLY A 242 18.99 -25.61 17.60
CA GLY A 242 19.13 -26.18 16.25
C GLY A 242 17.80 -26.61 15.60
N LYS A 243 16.65 -26.39 16.25
CA LYS A 243 15.34 -26.62 15.64
C LYS A 243 14.77 -25.33 15.02
N ALA A 244 14.02 -25.51 13.94
CA ALA A 244 13.34 -24.42 13.26
C ALA A 244 12.03 -24.03 13.97
N ILE A 245 11.65 -22.77 13.82
CA ILE A 245 10.36 -22.21 14.23
C ILE A 245 9.65 -21.57 13.04
N THR A 246 8.35 -21.39 13.20
CA THR A 246 7.53 -20.55 12.32
C THR A 246 7.03 -19.35 13.09
N LEU A 247 7.20 -18.15 12.53
CA LEU A 247 6.58 -16.92 13.01
C LEU A 247 5.49 -16.50 12.04
N SER A 248 4.34 -16.06 12.53
CA SER A 248 3.22 -15.68 11.66
C SER A 248 2.43 -14.52 12.24
N GLY A 249 1.62 -13.89 11.41
CA GLY A 249 0.90 -12.69 11.80
C GLY A 249 -0.10 -12.22 10.75
N LYS A 250 -0.67 -11.05 10.99
CA LYS A 250 -1.54 -10.36 10.04
C LYS A 250 -1.18 -8.88 9.95
N LEU A 251 -1.30 -8.31 8.76
CA LEU A 251 -1.29 -6.88 8.50
C LEU A 251 -2.74 -6.41 8.26
N MET A 252 -3.19 -5.47 9.08
CA MET A 252 -4.58 -4.99 9.08
C MET A 252 -4.62 -3.46 8.99
N ARG A 253 -5.70 -2.93 8.40
CA ARG A 253 -6.12 -1.54 8.49
C ARG A 253 -7.47 -1.51 9.21
N GLY A 254 -7.47 -1.15 10.50
CA GLY A 254 -8.66 -1.36 11.33
C GLY A 254 -9.07 -2.85 11.33
N GLN A 255 -10.25 -3.16 10.78
CA GLN A 255 -10.74 -4.54 10.61
C GLN A 255 -10.44 -5.14 9.23
N ASP A 256 -9.95 -4.32 8.28
CA ASP A 256 -9.71 -4.75 6.90
C ASP A 256 -8.34 -5.41 6.75
N ALA A 257 -8.30 -6.50 5.98
CA ALA A 257 -7.06 -7.19 5.65
C ALA A 257 -6.27 -6.44 4.57
N VAL A 258 -4.96 -6.25 4.80
CA VAL A 258 -4.06 -5.68 3.79
C VAL A 258 -3.32 -6.81 3.07
N VAL A 259 -3.66 -7.05 1.80
CA VAL A 259 -3.17 -8.18 0.98
C VAL A 259 -2.14 -7.71 -0.05
N GLY A 260 -1.19 -8.59 -0.41
CA GLY A 260 -0.19 -8.36 -1.44
C GLY A 260 0.88 -7.34 -1.05
N ARG A 261 1.12 -7.13 0.26
CA ARG A 261 2.12 -6.18 0.75
C ARG A 261 3.26 -6.90 1.45
N GLN A 262 4.47 -6.41 1.18
CA GLN A 262 5.68 -6.98 1.75
C GLN A 262 5.85 -6.58 3.22
N VAL A 263 6.07 -7.57 4.06
CA VAL A 263 6.45 -7.42 5.46
C VAL A 263 7.85 -7.99 5.68
N ILE A 264 8.57 -7.42 6.63
CA ILE A 264 9.98 -7.72 6.89
C ILE A 264 10.11 -8.27 8.31
N LEU A 265 10.57 -9.52 8.44
CA LEU A 265 10.97 -10.10 9.71
C LEU A 265 12.34 -9.55 10.10
N GLU A 266 12.41 -8.96 11.29
CA GLU A 266 13.64 -8.50 11.91
C GLU A 266 13.90 -9.28 13.20
N HIS A 267 15.17 -9.48 13.54
CA HIS A 267 15.58 -10.13 14.76
C HIS A 267 16.63 -9.34 15.52
N LYS A 268 16.71 -9.56 16.83
CA LYS A 268 17.78 -9.05 17.69
C LYS A 268 18.24 -10.19 18.60
N PRO A 269 19.25 -10.96 18.17
CA PRO A 269 19.81 -12.03 18.99
C PRO A 269 20.48 -11.48 20.26
N ALA A 270 20.56 -12.31 21.31
CA ALA A 270 21.23 -11.93 22.56
C ALA A 270 22.66 -11.40 22.31
N GLY A 271 22.92 -10.18 22.78
CA GLY A 271 24.18 -9.45 22.58
C GLY A 271 24.21 -8.54 21.34
N ALA A 272 23.20 -8.57 20.47
CA ALA A 272 23.10 -7.64 19.34
C ALA A 272 22.64 -6.24 19.81
N ALA A 273 23.20 -5.19 19.22
CA ALA A 273 22.87 -3.81 19.55
C ALA A 273 21.50 -3.37 19.01
N ALA A 274 21.13 -3.83 17.81
CA ALA A 274 19.92 -3.41 17.09
C ALA A 274 19.25 -4.60 16.38
N PHE A 275 18.01 -4.36 15.93
CA PHE A 275 17.29 -5.28 15.05
C PHE A 275 17.91 -5.27 13.65
N SER A 276 18.04 -6.46 13.04
CA SER A 276 18.47 -6.64 11.65
C SER A 276 17.48 -7.50 10.88
N GLU A 277 17.38 -7.28 9.58
CA GLU A 277 16.49 -8.04 8.69
C GLU A 277 16.91 -9.52 8.60
N VAL A 278 15.92 -10.41 8.58
CA VAL A 278 16.09 -11.86 8.43
C VAL A 278 15.49 -12.35 7.12
N LYS A 279 14.23 -11.99 6.87
CA LYS A 279 13.43 -12.55 5.77
C LYS A 279 12.29 -11.61 5.43
N ARG A 280 11.82 -11.66 4.18
CA ARG A 280 10.63 -10.94 3.71
C ARG A 280 9.55 -11.92 3.27
N ALA A 281 8.30 -11.50 3.37
CA ALA A 281 7.15 -12.24 2.89
C ALA A 281 6.05 -11.27 2.47
N ASP A 282 5.23 -11.65 1.50
CA ASP A 282 4.05 -10.88 1.12
C ASP A 282 2.83 -11.37 1.89
N THR A 283 1.93 -10.44 2.24
CA THR A 283 0.67 -10.77 2.89
C THR A 283 -0.28 -11.47 1.92
N ALA A 284 -0.81 -12.62 2.34
CA ALA A 284 -1.79 -13.41 1.62
C ALA A 284 -3.24 -13.00 1.99
N ALA A 285 -4.22 -13.78 1.52
CA ALA A 285 -5.62 -13.59 1.84
C ALA A 285 -5.86 -13.43 3.35
N GLY A 286 -6.73 -12.49 3.73
CA GLY A 286 -6.97 -12.14 5.13
C GLY A 286 -5.80 -11.42 5.82
N GLY A 287 -4.85 -10.88 5.05
CA GLY A 287 -3.71 -10.10 5.53
C GLY A 287 -2.61 -10.94 6.18
N ALA A 288 -2.71 -12.27 6.07
CA ALA A 288 -1.86 -13.21 6.79
C ALA A 288 -0.46 -13.30 6.18
N TYR A 289 0.55 -13.48 7.00
CA TYR A 289 1.91 -13.78 6.56
C TYR A 289 2.55 -14.84 7.46
N SER A 290 3.56 -15.53 6.95
CA SER A 290 4.29 -16.57 7.68
C SER A 290 5.76 -16.62 7.27
N PHE A 291 6.62 -16.84 8.24
CA PHE A 291 8.06 -17.04 8.10
C PHE A 291 8.41 -18.40 8.68
N ALA A 292 8.48 -19.41 7.82
CA ALA A 292 8.96 -20.75 8.18
C ALA A 292 10.49 -20.84 8.16
N ASP A 293 10.99 -21.91 8.77
CA ASP A 293 12.39 -22.34 8.74
C ASP A 293 13.38 -21.38 9.41
N ILE A 294 12.92 -20.65 10.44
CA ILE A 294 13.77 -19.75 11.22
C ILE A 294 14.48 -20.55 12.31
N VAL A 295 15.81 -20.58 12.32
CA VAL A 295 16.60 -21.34 13.32
C VAL A 295 17.38 -20.37 14.23
N PRO A 296 16.79 -19.92 15.36
CA PRO A 296 17.50 -19.05 16.29
C PRO A 296 18.69 -19.78 16.93
N GLN A 297 19.86 -19.14 16.92
CA GLN A 297 21.09 -19.70 17.50
C GLN A 297 21.24 -19.36 18.99
N LYS A 298 20.54 -18.32 19.45
CA LYS A 298 20.53 -17.81 20.82
C LYS A 298 19.12 -17.31 21.14
N ASN A 299 18.83 -17.03 22.42
CA ASN A 299 17.68 -16.23 22.81
C ASN A 299 17.60 -15.00 21.91
N THR A 300 16.46 -14.80 21.27
CA THR A 300 16.33 -13.81 20.19
C THR A 300 14.97 -13.14 20.27
N GLU A 301 14.98 -11.82 20.18
CA GLU A 301 13.78 -11.00 20.01
C GLU A 301 13.45 -10.88 18.53
N TYR A 302 12.16 -10.97 18.20
CA TYR A 302 11.67 -10.82 16.84
C TYR A 302 10.61 -9.74 16.77
N ARG A 303 10.59 -9.00 15.67
CA ARG A 303 9.47 -8.15 15.29
C ARG A 303 9.28 -8.20 13.78
N VAL A 304 8.11 -7.80 13.32
CA VAL A 304 7.82 -7.62 11.90
C VAL A 304 7.56 -6.16 11.64
N ARG A 305 8.09 -5.65 10.53
CA ARG A 305 7.89 -4.27 10.09
C ARG A 305 7.22 -4.24 8.73
N PHE A 306 6.29 -3.30 8.58
CA PHE A 306 5.74 -2.88 7.30
C PHE A 306 6.17 -1.44 7.06
N ALA A 307 6.75 -1.17 5.89
CA ALA A 307 7.31 0.14 5.58
C ALA A 307 6.26 1.21 5.24
N GLY A 308 4.98 0.81 5.13
CA GLY A 308 3.95 1.65 4.55
C GLY A 308 3.88 1.50 3.04
N ASP A 309 2.84 2.04 2.44
CA ASP A 309 2.74 2.23 1.01
C ASP A 309 2.03 3.55 0.70
N PRO A 310 2.80 4.63 0.42
CA PRO A 310 2.24 5.96 0.22
C PRO A 310 1.36 6.05 -1.02
N ARG A 311 1.48 5.12 -1.98
CA ARG A 311 0.64 5.10 -3.19
C ARG A 311 -0.84 4.80 -2.88
N VAL A 312 -1.11 4.18 -1.74
CA VAL A 312 -2.47 3.82 -1.28
C VAL A 312 -2.74 4.30 0.14
N GLY A 313 -1.86 5.13 0.70
CA GLY A 313 -2.06 5.80 1.98
C GLY A 313 -1.75 4.93 3.19
N TYR A 314 -1.26 3.72 3.01
CA TYR A 314 -0.95 2.86 4.16
C TYR A 314 0.27 3.39 4.90
N GLU A 315 0.10 3.69 6.17
CA GLU A 315 1.20 4.12 7.01
C GLU A 315 2.09 2.95 7.41
N ALA A 316 3.35 3.26 7.72
CA ALA A 316 4.28 2.30 8.27
C ALA A 316 3.82 1.81 9.64
N SER A 317 4.05 0.54 9.95
CA SER A 317 3.74 -0.03 11.26
C SER A 317 4.73 -1.12 11.64
N GLN A 318 4.74 -1.48 12.92
CA GLN A 318 5.58 -2.53 13.47
C GLN A 318 4.76 -3.40 14.43
N SER A 319 5.08 -4.69 14.47
CA SER A 319 4.48 -5.60 15.45
C SER A 319 5.05 -5.36 16.84
N PRO A 320 4.34 -5.79 17.90
CA PRO A 320 4.96 -6.01 19.20
C PRO A 320 6.16 -6.95 19.08
N VAL A 321 7.16 -6.74 19.95
CA VAL A 321 8.33 -7.61 20.03
C VAL A 321 7.96 -8.94 20.70
N LYS A 322 8.43 -10.06 20.14
CA LYS A 322 8.29 -11.41 20.69
C LYS A 322 9.65 -12.03 20.97
N ALA A 323 9.90 -12.42 22.21
CA ALA A 323 11.11 -13.13 22.60
C ALA A 323 10.94 -14.65 22.42
N VAL A 324 11.92 -15.28 21.79
CA VAL A 324 12.01 -16.74 21.65
C VAL A 324 13.27 -17.22 22.38
N GLY A 325 13.07 -18.03 23.42
CA GLY A 325 14.17 -18.65 24.18
C GLY A 325 14.72 -19.89 23.49
N VAL A 326 16.03 -19.98 23.31
CA VAL A 326 16.69 -21.18 22.75
C VAL A 326 17.13 -22.08 23.88
N LYS A 327 16.44 -23.21 24.07
CA LYS A 327 16.77 -24.19 25.10
C LYS A 327 18.05 -24.92 24.73
N ALA A 328 19.07 -24.76 25.57
CA ALA A 328 20.28 -25.57 25.47
C ALA A 328 19.95 -27.02 25.83
N ALA A 329 20.47 -27.98 25.07
CA ALA A 329 20.39 -29.40 25.42
C ALA A 329 21.32 -29.68 26.61
N VAL A 330 20.81 -30.36 27.64
CA VAL A 330 21.62 -30.77 28.80
C VAL A 330 21.70 -32.29 28.77
N SER A 331 22.89 -32.83 28.54
CA SER A 331 23.13 -34.27 28.65
C SER A 331 23.37 -34.64 30.10
N ASN A 332 22.99 -35.86 30.48
CA ASN A 332 23.23 -36.43 31.80
C ASN A 332 23.79 -37.84 31.64
N THR A 333 25.09 -37.96 31.93
CA THR A 333 25.87 -39.18 31.82
C THR A 333 26.22 -39.64 33.23
N THR A 334 25.51 -40.68 33.68
CA THR A 334 25.77 -41.37 34.93
C THR A 334 25.68 -42.86 34.65
N ALA A 335 26.65 -43.64 35.12
CA ALA A 335 26.61 -45.09 34.95
C ALA A 335 25.40 -45.70 35.70
N THR A 336 24.67 -46.55 35.01
CA THR A 336 23.43 -47.20 35.50
C THR A 336 23.71 -48.50 36.27
N THR A 337 24.94 -49.00 36.21
CA THR A 337 25.37 -50.19 36.93
C THR A 337 25.25 -50.02 38.44
N ALA A 338 25.04 -51.14 39.14
CA ALA A 338 25.00 -51.14 40.59
C ALA A 338 26.32 -50.60 41.16
N LEU A 339 26.22 -49.70 42.13
CA LEU A 339 27.33 -49.13 42.86
C LEU A 339 27.40 -49.78 44.24
N LYS A 340 28.56 -50.28 44.66
CA LYS A 340 28.76 -50.74 46.04
C LYS A 340 28.74 -49.55 46.99
N LEU A 341 28.13 -49.72 48.16
CA LEU A 341 28.05 -48.68 49.19
C LEU A 341 29.47 -48.21 49.56
N GLY A 342 29.65 -46.89 49.72
CA GLY A 342 30.95 -46.28 50.01
C GLY A 342 31.79 -45.92 48.77
N GLN A 343 31.41 -46.38 47.57
CA GLN A 343 32.01 -45.91 46.31
C GLN A 343 31.36 -44.60 45.83
N SER A 344 32.10 -43.84 45.03
CA SER A 344 31.59 -42.60 44.42
C SER A 344 31.06 -42.85 43.01
N ARG A 345 29.96 -42.18 42.67
CA ARG A 345 29.37 -42.19 41.33
C ARG A 345 29.62 -40.84 40.66
N PRO A 346 30.37 -40.79 39.55
CA PRO A 346 30.46 -39.58 38.74
C PRO A 346 29.12 -39.32 38.04
N VAL A 347 28.70 -38.07 38.11
CA VAL A 347 27.59 -37.45 37.38
C VAL A 347 28.21 -36.41 36.46
N THR A 348 28.32 -36.75 35.19
CA THR A 348 28.94 -35.90 34.17
C THR A 348 27.94 -35.56 33.08
N GLY A 349 28.30 -34.61 32.22
CA GLY A 349 27.49 -34.24 31.08
C GLY A 349 27.99 -32.96 30.46
N ALA A 350 27.22 -32.47 29.50
CA ALA A 350 27.50 -31.25 28.77
C ALA A 350 26.22 -30.47 28.53
N VAL A 351 26.37 -29.15 28.42
CA VAL A 351 25.34 -28.26 27.89
C VAL A 351 25.70 -27.96 26.44
N THR A 352 24.75 -28.06 25.53
CA THR A 352 24.94 -27.82 24.08
C THR A 352 23.89 -26.82 23.60
N PRO A 353 24.27 -25.73 22.91
CA PRO A 353 25.61 -25.41 22.42
C PRO A 353 26.60 -24.99 23.50
N ASN A 354 27.87 -24.81 23.13
CA ASN A 354 28.94 -24.43 24.04
C ASN A 354 28.58 -23.14 24.80
N THR A 355 28.62 -23.20 26.13
CA THR A 355 28.20 -22.10 26.99
C THR A 355 28.97 -22.04 28.29
N THR A 356 28.88 -20.89 28.95
CA THR A 356 29.45 -20.63 30.26
C THR A 356 28.35 -20.61 31.33
N GLY A 357 28.74 -20.72 32.59
CA GLY A 357 27.84 -20.69 33.73
C GLY A 357 27.94 -21.95 34.57
N SER A 358 26.81 -22.42 35.09
CA SER A 358 26.73 -23.58 35.96
C SER A 358 25.46 -24.37 35.73
N VAL A 359 25.45 -25.63 36.16
CA VAL A 359 24.28 -26.48 36.24
C VAL A 359 23.91 -26.74 37.70
N LYS A 360 22.65 -27.10 37.93
CA LYS A 360 22.11 -27.51 39.24
C LYS A 360 21.82 -29.01 39.21
N VAL A 361 22.59 -29.78 39.97
CA VAL A 361 22.41 -31.23 40.10
C VAL A 361 21.45 -31.53 41.25
N THR A 362 20.42 -32.33 40.96
CA THR A 362 19.48 -32.84 41.97
C THR A 362 19.53 -34.36 41.97
N ILE A 363 19.68 -34.95 43.16
CA ILE A 363 19.69 -36.40 43.36
C ILE A 363 18.62 -36.76 44.38
N LYS A 364 17.79 -37.75 44.04
CA LYS A 364 16.80 -38.33 44.94
C LYS A 364 17.11 -39.80 45.20
N ARG A 365 16.84 -40.27 46.43
CA ARG A 365 16.82 -41.69 46.82
C ARG A 365 15.37 -42.07 47.06
N GLY A 366 14.79 -42.88 46.17
CA GLY A 366 13.33 -43.03 46.13
C GLY A 366 12.67 -41.65 45.93
N THR A 367 11.83 -41.22 46.87
CA THR A 367 11.17 -39.90 46.85
C THR A 367 11.96 -38.81 47.59
N THR A 368 12.94 -39.17 48.41
CA THR A 368 13.69 -38.23 49.25
C THR A 368 14.79 -37.53 48.45
N THR A 369 14.78 -36.20 48.41
CA THR A 369 15.90 -35.42 47.85
C THR A 369 17.11 -35.49 48.78
N VAL A 370 18.22 -36.03 48.29
CA VAL A 370 19.48 -36.20 49.03
C VAL A 370 20.57 -35.22 48.56
N VAL A 371 20.45 -34.69 47.35
CA VAL A 371 21.20 -33.53 46.88
C VAL A 371 20.19 -32.57 46.26
N ASN A 372 20.07 -31.38 46.82
CA ASN A 372 19.15 -30.36 46.34
C ASN A 372 19.91 -29.28 45.57
N ALA A 373 19.70 -29.23 44.25
CA ALA A 373 20.19 -28.16 43.37
C ALA A 373 21.66 -27.76 43.57
N LYS A 374 22.57 -28.74 43.72
CA LYS A 374 24.00 -28.48 43.88
C LYS A 374 24.53 -27.77 42.63
N VAL A 375 25.04 -26.55 42.81
CA VAL A 375 25.63 -25.75 41.74
C VAL A 375 26.99 -26.34 41.36
N VAL A 376 27.18 -26.63 40.07
CA VAL A 376 28.41 -27.17 39.49
C VAL A 376 28.80 -26.29 38.30
N PRO A 377 29.97 -25.63 38.32
CA PRO A 377 30.40 -24.77 37.23
C PRO A 377 30.69 -25.58 35.96
N LEU A 378 30.45 -24.95 34.81
CA LEU A 378 30.81 -25.50 33.50
C LEU A 378 32.28 -25.17 33.19
N SER A 379 33.03 -26.17 32.73
CA SER A 379 34.34 -26.02 32.11
C SER A 379 34.26 -26.52 30.67
N GLY A 380 34.42 -25.63 29.69
CA GLY A 380 34.22 -25.95 28.27
C GLY A 380 32.84 -26.56 27.97
N SER A 381 31.77 -25.98 28.56
CA SER A 381 30.39 -26.49 28.52
C SER A 381 30.15 -27.87 29.15
N LYS A 382 31.13 -28.44 29.84
CA LYS A 382 31.02 -29.73 30.51
C LYS A 382 30.96 -29.53 32.02
N TYR A 383 30.24 -30.41 32.70
CA TYR A 383 30.21 -30.46 34.16
C TYR A 383 30.66 -31.84 34.65
N ASN A 384 31.24 -31.86 35.84
CA ASN A 384 31.62 -33.08 36.53
C ASN A 384 31.34 -32.93 38.03
N PHE A 385 30.53 -33.83 38.57
CA PHE A 385 30.21 -33.90 39.99
C PHE A 385 30.32 -35.35 40.47
N SER A 386 31.00 -35.58 41.58
CA SER A 386 31.14 -36.90 42.17
C SER A 386 30.25 -37.01 43.41
N TYR A 387 29.31 -37.95 43.41
CA TYR A 387 28.40 -38.19 44.52
C TYR A 387 28.75 -39.51 45.22
N LYS A 388 28.92 -39.48 46.55
CA LYS A 388 29.13 -40.67 47.37
C LYS A 388 27.84 -41.00 48.16
N PRO A 389 27.08 -42.03 47.78
CA PRO A 389 25.87 -42.40 48.49
C PRO A 389 26.15 -42.90 49.91
N THR A 390 25.28 -42.54 50.85
CA THR A 390 25.38 -42.93 52.28
C THR A 390 24.47 -44.11 52.65
N ALA A 391 23.66 -44.61 51.71
CA ALA A 391 22.76 -45.73 51.95
C ALA A 391 22.51 -46.54 50.66
N VAL A 392 22.06 -47.78 50.83
CA VAL A 392 21.55 -48.61 49.73
C VAL A 392 20.20 -48.09 49.23
N GLY A 393 19.88 -48.35 47.97
CA GLY A 393 18.59 -47.98 47.37
C GLY A 393 18.70 -47.56 45.91
N THR A 394 17.57 -47.11 45.35
CA THR A 394 17.49 -46.58 43.98
C THR A 394 17.64 -45.07 43.99
N TYR A 395 18.56 -44.57 43.19
CA TYR A 395 18.87 -43.15 43.07
C TYR A 395 18.51 -42.63 41.68
N THR A 396 17.87 -41.46 41.61
CA THR A 396 17.57 -40.75 40.37
C THR A 396 18.34 -39.42 40.34
N VAL A 397 18.91 -39.10 39.19
CA VAL A 397 19.73 -37.91 38.95
C VAL A 397 19.10 -37.08 37.83
N SER A 398 18.91 -35.79 38.09
CA SER A 398 18.52 -34.80 37.09
C SER A 398 19.45 -33.59 37.17
N VAL A 399 19.77 -33.00 36.02
CA VAL A 399 20.66 -31.85 35.94
C VAL A 399 19.95 -30.73 35.18
N ALA A 400 19.81 -29.57 35.82
CA ALA A 400 19.15 -28.42 35.23
C ALA A 400 20.16 -27.33 34.89
N PHE A 401 20.13 -26.85 33.65
CA PHE A 401 20.78 -25.61 33.26
C PHE A 401 19.78 -24.46 33.50
N PRO A 402 20.07 -23.49 34.37
CA PRO A 402 19.14 -22.42 34.74
C PRO A 402 18.91 -21.38 33.62
N GLY A 403 19.63 -21.47 32.50
CA GLY A 403 19.64 -20.44 31.47
C GLY A 403 20.74 -19.40 31.69
N ASN A 404 21.00 -18.62 30.65
CA ASN A 404 21.84 -17.42 30.68
C ASN A 404 21.37 -16.44 29.59
N ALA A 405 22.15 -15.38 29.34
CA ALA A 405 21.82 -14.40 28.30
C ALA A 405 21.60 -15.04 26.92
N ASN A 406 22.40 -16.06 26.56
CA ASN A 406 22.38 -16.68 25.24
C ASN A 406 21.35 -17.81 25.12
N TYR A 407 21.03 -18.53 26.20
CA TYR A 407 20.22 -19.75 26.14
C TYR A 407 19.19 -19.81 27.27
N ALA A 408 17.99 -20.30 26.96
CA ALA A 408 16.93 -20.55 27.91
C ALA A 408 17.24 -21.76 28.80
N ALA A 409 16.57 -21.81 29.95
CA ALA A 409 16.68 -22.91 30.90
C ALA A 409 16.22 -24.24 30.28
N ASN A 410 16.87 -25.33 30.67
CA ASN A 410 16.46 -26.68 30.30
C ASN A 410 16.92 -27.71 31.33
N THR A 411 16.26 -28.86 31.36
CA THR A 411 16.61 -29.96 32.27
C THR A 411 16.93 -31.22 31.48
N SER A 412 17.96 -31.94 31.93
CA SER A 412 18.36 -33.19 31.31
C SER A 412 17.36 -34.32 31.55
N PRO A 413 17.39 -35.37 30.71
CA PRO A 413 16.72 -36.62 31.02
C PRO A 413 17.16 -37.20 32.37
N ILE A 414 16.22 -37.79 33.11
CA ILE A 414 16.50 -38.42 34.39
C ILE A 414 17.32 -39.70 34.14
N LYS A 415 18.38 -39.89 34.94
CA LYS A 415 19.16 -41.14 34.99
C LYS A 415 18.97 -41.84 36.32
N THR A 416 19.01 -43.16 36.31
CA THR A 416 18.77 -43.99 37.50
C THR A 416 19.91 -44.99 37.70
N PHE A 417 20.34 -45.16 38.94
CA PHE A 417 21.29 -46.21 39.34
C PHE A 417 20.91 -46.79 40.70
N LYS A 418 21.39 -48.00 41.00
CA LYS A 418 21.17 -48.67 42.30
C LYS A 418 22.45 -48.68 43.14
N VAL A 419 22.30 -48.54 44.45
CA VAL A 419 23.36 -48.73 45.43
C VAL A 419 23.08 -50.01 46.20
N VAL A 420 24.05 -50.92 46.20
CA VAL A 420 23.99 -52.24 46.84
C VAL A 420 25.08 -52.35 47.91
N ARG A 421 25.01 -53.37 48.76
CA ARG A 421 26.01 -53.60 49.82
C ARG A 421 27.39 -53.93 49.23
#